data_AF-A0A5D2JUT6-F1
#
_entry.id   AF-A0A5D2JUT6-F1
#
_cell.length_a   1.000
_cell.length_b   1.000
_cell.length_c   1.000
_cell.angle_alpha   90.00
_cell.angle_beta   90.00
_cell.angle_gamma   90.00
#
_symmetry.space_group_name_H-M   'P 1'
#
loop_
_entity.id
_entity.type
_entity.pdbx_description
1 polymer ?
#
loop_
_entity_poly.entity_id
_entity_poly.type
_entity_poly.pdbx_seq_one_letter_code
_entity_poly.pdbx_strand_id
1 'polypeptide(L)'
;MAPRKEVFEGVEWRIRVAADGSSEALVPATGLARKAWLGLKGLISGFALKVRMFVKKAWDVGTNDPRKVIHCIKVGLALAIVSVFYFMRPLYDGVGGNAMWAVMTVVVVFEPTVGATLYKCFNRVLGTFLAGFLAVGVHWVASQSGERVEPFVVGASVFLLASAATFSRLIPSVKSRFDYGALIFMLTFSFVAVSGYRVDKLFELAHHRISTIIIGSSLCILVIMLVCPIWSGQELHSLIVRNMDKLADSLDGCVTQYFYQSGEGTNSKEEATDNKLQGYKCVLSSKASEESMANFGSWEPSHGQFNFRHPWKQYLKIGASMRSCAYCIEALNSCIKSENQAAKLIKQHLGSGCLKVSSSSSNVIRELAETVKTMKKKSSTTDLLAEEMKSAVQGLQNDLKTIPHLLNPSAIPGNKTLETACSEATTPTVTLMELVPVVTLASILIEISGRIEALVDAVEELAKLADFGINDDKSKHSKMTDKTVSDAKKQTEGTMKALQRV
;
A
#
# COMPACT_ATOMS: atom_id res chain seq x y z
N MET A 1 -33.54 41.10 -55.66
CA MET A 1 -32.50 42.12 -55.91
C MET A 1 -31.32 41.83 -54.98
N ALA A 2 -30.13 41.64 -55.56
CA ALA A 2 -28.86 41.47 -54.83
C ALA A 2 -28.39 42.80 -54.19
N PRO A 3 -27.30 42.78 -53.39
CA PRO A 3 -26.07 43.32 -53.96
C PRO A 3 -24.79 42.51 -53.70
N ARG A 4 -24.04 42.47 -54.81
CA ARG A 4 -22.60 42.25 -55.11
C ARG A 4 -21.64 41.81 -54.00
N LYS A 5 -21.05 40.62 -54.24
CA LYS A 5 -19.66 40.28 -53.90
C LYS A 5 -18.69 41.15 -54.71
N GLU A 6 -17.74 41.80 -54.05
CA GLU A 6 -16.53 42.29 -54.70
C GLU A 6 -15.59 41.10 -54.97
N VAL A 7 -15.26 40.94 -56.25
CA VAL A 7 -14.29 39.98 -56.76
C VAL A 7 -12.93 40.67 -56.71
N PHE A 8 -12.03 40.20 -55.85
CA PHE A 8 -10.62 40.60 -55.93
C PHE A 8 -10.03 39.93 -57.17
N GLU A 9 -9.76 40.76 -58.17
CA GLU A 9 -9.11 40.41 -59.43
C GLU A 9 -7.74 39.78 -59.14
N GLY A 10 -7.57 38.54 -59.62
CA GLY A 10 -6.26 37.93 -59.73
C GLY A 10 -5.46 38.71 -60.78
N VAL A 11 -4.35 39.31 -60.35
CA VAL A 11 -3.40 39.96 -61.25
C VAL A 11 -2.72 38.88 -62.10
N GLU A 12 -3.27 38.65 -63.28
CA GLU A 12 -2.74 37.74 -64.29
C GLU A 12 -1.65 38.49 -65.09
N TRP A 13 -0.38 38.28 -64.72
CA TRP A 13 0.75 38.83 -65.46
C TRP A 13 0.85 38.14 -66.83
N ARG A 14 0.34 38.81 -67.88
CA ARG A 14 0.44 38.35 -69.26
C ARG A 14 1.63 39.03 -69.95
N ILE A 15 2.77 38.34 -70.02
CA ILE A 15 3.89 38.75 -70.88
C ILE A 15 3.55 38.25 -72.29
N ARG A 16 3.37 39.15 -73.26
CA ARG A 16 3.41 38.78 -74.69
C ARG A 16 4.88 38.69 -75.09
N VAL A 17 5.34 37.48 -75.39
CA VAL A 17 6.57 37.27 -76.15
C VAL A 17 6.17 37.10 -77.61
N ALA A 18 6.74 37.91 -78.49
CA ALA A 18 6.61 37.73 -79.93
C ALA A 18 7.52 36.58 -80.39
N ALA A 19 6.98 35.82 -81.35
CA ALA A 19 7.56 34.68 -82.06
C ALA A 19 7.61 33.36 -81.27
N ASP A 20 7.05 32.32 -81.91
CA ASP A 20 7.14 30.89 -81.58
C ASP A 20 6.04 30.37 -80.64
N GLY A 21 4.89 30.02 -81.23
CA GLY A 21 3.68 29.52 -80.56
C GLY A 21 3.79 28.14 -79.93
N SER A 22 4.56 28.00 -78.85
CA SER A 22 4.49 26.88 -77.92
C SER A 22 4.22 27.42 -76.51
N SER A 23 3.03 27.12 -75.98
CA SER A 23 2.65 27.45 -74.61
C SER A 23 2.72 26.19 -73.76
N GLU A 24 3.85 25.92 -73.12
CA GLU A 24 3.90 25.00 -71.98
C GLU A 24 3.52 25.75 -70.70
N ALA A 25 2.41 25.37 -70.10
CA ALA A 25 2.02 25.84 -68.78
C ALA A 25 2.93 25.20 -67.72
N LEU A 26 3.93 25.93 -67.23
CA LEU A 26 4.68 25.56 -66.03
C LEU A 26 3.74 25.70 -64.81
N VAL A 27 3.14 24.58 -64.40
CA VAL A 27 2.38 24.46 -63.15
C VAL A 27 3.33 24.80 -61.99
N PRO A 28 3.04 25.79 -61.12
CA PRO A 28 3.95 26.17 -60.06
C PRO A 28 4.14 25.00 -59.07
N ALA A 29 5.37 24.79 -58.61
CA ALA A 29 5.74 23.83 -57.55
C ALA A 29 5.09 24.11 -56.16
N THR A 30 4.08 24.99 -56.11
CA THR A 30 3.31 25.36 -54.92
C THR A 30 2.52 24.19 -54.33
N GLY A 31 2.17 23.18 -55.14
CA GLY A 31 1.45 22.00 -54.69
C GLY A 31 2.24 21.09 -53.74
N LEU A 32 3.52 20.85 -54.03
CA LEU A 32 4.39 19.98 -53.23
C LEU A 32 4.81 20.64 -51.92
N ALA A 33 5.22 21.91 -51.96
CA ALA A 33 5.56 22.68 -50.77
C ALA A 33 4.36 22.86 -49.82
N ARG A 34 3.16 23.13 -50.38
CA ARG A 34 1.92 23.23 -49.59
C ARG A 34 1.51 21.88 -48.98
N LYS A 35 1.68 20.76 -49.70
CA LYS A 35 1.45 19.41 -49.16
C LYS A 35 2.44 19.06 -48.04
N ALA A 36 3.72 19.38 -48.21
CA ALA A 36 4.74 19.19 -47.18
C ALA A 36 4.45 20.05 -45.93
N TRP A 37 4.06 21.32 -46.11
CA TRP A 37 3.67 22.22 -45.03
C TRP A 37 2.42 21.74 -44.26
N LEU A 38 1.40 21.25 -44.98
CA LEU A 38 0.21 20.65 -44.38
C LEU A 38 0.53 19.37 -43.61
N GLY A 39 1.45 18.54 -44.13
CA GLY A 39 1.98 17.36 -43.46
C GLY A 39 2.70 17.72 -42.15
N LEU A 40 3.59 18.71 -42.19
CA LEU A 40 4.31 19.21 -40.99
C LEU A 40 3.34 19.81 -39.95
N LYS A 41 2.37 20.61 -40.40
CA LYS A 41 1.32 21.17 -39.52
C LYS A 41 0.47 20.06 -38.88
N GLY A 42 0.13 19.02 -39.64
CA GLY A 42 -0.57 17.83 -39.12
C GLY A 42 0.26 17.07 -38.07
N LEU A 43 1.57 16.97 -38.29
CA LEU A 43 2.50 16.31 -37.36
C LEU A 43 2.68 17.12 -36.06
N ILE A 44 2.82 18.44 -36.15
CA ILE A 44 2.85 19.35 -34.99
C ILE A 44 1.52 19.32 -34.24
N SER A 45 0.39 19.37 -34.95
CA SER A 45 -0.95 19.29 -34.34
C SER A 45 -1.17 17.95 -33.65
N GLY A 46 -0.75 16.84 -34.27
CA GLY A 46 -0.82 15.51 -33.68
C GLY A 46 0.06 15.37 -32.44
N PHE A 47 1.27 15.94 -32.47
CA PHE A 47 2.15 16.00 -31.31
C PHE A 47 1.55 16.85 -30.18
N ALA A 48 1.01 18.03 -30.49
CA ALA A 48 0.34 18.89 -29.52
C ALA A 48 -0.86 18.20 -28.85
N LEU A 49 -1.64 17.41 -29.62
CA LEU A 49 -2.78 16.66 -29.11
C LEU A 49 -2.33 15.51 -28.19
N LYS A 50 -1.23 14.83 -28.51
CA LYS A 50 -0.57 13.86 -27.62
C LYS A 50 -0.09 14.51 -26.33
N VAL A 51 0.58 15.66 -26.42
CA VAL A 51 1.03 16.42 -25.24
C VAL A 51 -0.16 16.84 -24.38
N ARG A 52 -1.25 17.35 -24.99
CA ARG A 52 -2.46 17.73 -24.25
C ARG A 52 -3.10 16.53 -23.55
N MET A 53 -3.20 15.37 -24.20
CA MET A 53 -3.68 14.15 -23.56
C MET A 53 -2.77 13.71 -22.41
N PHE A 54 -1.45 13.80 -22.59
CA PHE A 54 -0.49 13.50 -21.53
C PHE A 54 -0.65 14.44 -20.33
N VAL A 55 -0.77 15.76 -20.58
CA VAL A 55 -0.99 16.77 -19.53
C VAL A 55 -2.31 16.52 -18.81
N LYS A 56 -3.39 16.20 -19.52
CA LYS A 56 -4.67 15.85 -18.90
C LYS A 56 -4.54 14.61 -18.01
N LYS A 57 -3.89 13.56 -18.49
CA LYS A 57 -3.66 12.34 -17.71
C LYS A 57 -2.77 12.61 -16.49
N ALA A 58 -1.72 13.42 -16.64
CA ALA A 58 -0.86 13.83 -15.54
C ALA A 58 -1.62 14.68 -14.51
N TRP A 59 -2.50 15.57 -14.97
CA TRP A 59 -3.40 16.35 -14.12
C TRP A 59 -4.33 15.43 -13.32
N ASP A 60 -4.99 14.48 -13.99
CA ASP A 60 -5.88 13.52 -13.34
C ASP A 60 -5.11 12.69 -12.28
N VAL A 61 -3.87 12.27 -12.55
CA VAL A 61 -3.02 11.57 -11.58
C VAL A 61 -2.70 12.46 -10.37
N GLY A 62 -2.39 13.74 -10.60
CA GLY A 62 -2.07 14.70 -9.54
C GLY A 62 -3.27 15.05 -8.66
N THR A 63 -4.46 15.20 -9.25
CA THR A 63 -5.69 15.50 -8.51
C THR A 63 -6.20 14.30 -7.72
N ASN A 64 -6.02 13.08 -8.26
CA ASN A 64 -6.45 11.85 -7.58
C ASN A 64 -5.54 11.48 -6.40
N ASP A 65 -4.26 11.87 -6.45
CA ASP A 65 -3.28 11.57 -5.40
C ASP A 65 -2.35 12.77 -5.14
N PRO A 66 -2.81 13.73 -4.30
CA PRO A 66 -2.04 14.95 -4.02
C PRO A 66 -0.69 14.66 -3.35
N ARG A 67 -0.53 13.48 -2.73
CA ARG A 67 0.73 13.06 -2.09
C ARG A 67 1.85 12.87 -3.11
N LYS A 68 1.52 12.37 -4.31
CA LYS A 68 2.48 12.23 -5.41
C LYS A 68 3.00 13.60 -5.87
N VAL A 69 2.10 14.58 -5.97
CA VAL A 69 2.47 15.96 -6.33
C VAL A 69 3.40 16.56 -5.29
N ILE A 70 3.07 16.40 -4.01
CA ILE A 70 3.92 16.83 -2.89
C ILE A 70 5.31 16.20 -3.01
N HIS A 71 5.42 14.89 -3.25
CA HIS A 71 6.72 14.23 -3.44
C HIS A 71 7.50 14.81 -4.62
N CYS A 72 6.88 15.03 -5.78
CA CYS A 72 7.55 15.65 -6.93
C CYS A 72 8.11 17.05 -6.59
N ILE A 73 7.34 17.86 -5.87
CA ILE A 73 7.79 19.19 -5.41
C ILE A 73 8.99 19.06 -4.47
N LYS A 74 8.96 18.10 -3.53
CA LYS A 74 10.09 17.88 -2.62
C LYS A 74 11.37 17.48 -3.36
N VAL A 75 11.28 16.57 -4.32
CA VAL A 75 12.44 16.15 -5.14
C VAL A 75 12.99 17.35 -5.91
N GLY A 76 12.13 18.12 -6.57
CA GLY A 76 12.52 19.33 -7.30
C GLY A 76 13.18 20.38 -6.39
N LEU A 77 12.62 20.59 -5.20
CA LEU A 77 13.19 21.49 -4.19
C LEU A 77 14.55 21.01 -3.68
N ALA A 78 14.70 19.72 -3.38
CA ALA A 78 15.98 19.15 -2.94
C ALA A 78 17.06 19.31 -4.02
N LEU A 79 16.72 19.05 -5.28
CA LEU A 79 17.62 19.26 -6.42
C LEU A 79 17.99 20.74 -6.56
N ALA A 80 17.02 21.65 -6.49
CA ALA A 80 17.28 23.08 -6.55
C ALA A 80 18.21 23.56 -5.42
N ILE A 81 17.98 23.13 -4.18
CA ILE A 81 18.82 23.47 -3.04
C ILE A 81 20.25 22.94 -3.23
N VAL A 82 20.39 21.69 -3.66
CA VAL A 82 21.71 21.06 -3.89
C VAL A 82 22.45 21.74 -5.03
N SER A 83 21.75 22.15 -6.10
CA SER A 83 22.34 22.92 -7.20
C SER A 83 22.77 24.32 -6.74
N VAL A 84 21.94 25.03 -5.95
CA VAL A 84 22.31 26.35 -5.40
C VAL A 84 23.50 26.23 -4.46
N PHE A 85 23.52 25.22 -3.59
CA PHE A 85 24.64 24.93 -2.69
C PHE A 85 25.95 24.77 -3.47
N TYR A 86 25.88 24.15 -4.65
CA TYR A 86 27.03 23.96 -5.53
C TYR A 86 27.45 25.24 -6.27
N PHE A 87 26.52 26.11 -6.65
CA PHE A 87 26.86 27.39 -7.28
C PHE A 87 27.58 28.37 -6.33
N MET A 88 27.57 28.10 -5.01
CA MET A 88 28.30 28.89 -4.02
C MET A 88 29.79 28.50 -4.01
N ARG A 89 30.65 29.39 -4.54
CA ARG A 89 32.12 29.22 -4.67
C ARG A 89 32.85 28.62 -3.46
N PRO A 90 32.64 29.12 -2.21
CA PRO A 90 33.37 28.59 -1.05
C PRO A 90 33.07 27.11 -0.76
N LEU A 91 31.86 26.67 -1.09
CA LEU A 91 31.44 25.29 -0.89
C LEU A 91 31.90 24.40 -2.05
N TYR A 92 31.88 24.94 -3.28
CA TYR A 92 32.41 24.27 -4.47
C TYR A 92 33.89 23.91 -4.35
N ASP A 93 34.71 24.88 -3.94
CA ASP A 93 36.15 24.72 -3.78
C ASP A 93 36.47 23.74 -2.63
N GLY A 94 35.65 23.72 -1.57
CA GLY A 94 35.78 22.79 -0.44
C GLY A 94 35.41 21.33 -0.74
N VAL A 95 34.53 21.06 -1.71
CA VAL A 95 34.13 19.69 -2.10
C VAL A 95 34.80 19.17 -3.38
N GLY A 96 35.81 19.87 -3.89
CA GLY A 96 36.73 19.35 -4.92
C GLY A 96 36.10 19.08 -6.28
N GLY A 97 35.19 19.96 -6.73
CA GLY A 97 34.69 19.90 -8.11
C GLY A 97 33.62 18.83 -8.40
N ASN A 98 33.34 17.92 -7.47
CA ASN A 98 32.65 16.65 -7.77
C ASN A 98 31.13 16.68 -7.54
N ALA A 99 30.45 17.75 -8.00
CA ALA A 99 29.00 18.00 -7.85
C ALA A 99 28.10 16.82 -8.16
N MET A 100 28.50 16.06 -9.18
CA MET A 100 27.68 15.04 -9.80
C MET A 100 27.22 14.01 -8.76
N TRP A 101 28.06 13.69 -7.77
CA TRP A 101 27.72 12.72 -6.72
C TRP A 101 26.65 13.22 -5.76
N ALA A 102 26.60 14.51 -5.45
CA ALA A 102 25.57 15.09 -4.59
C ALA A 102 24.21 15.07 -5.31
N VAL A 103 24.16 15.54 -6.57
CA VAL A 103 22.94 15.55 -7.39
C VAL A 103 22.44 14.12 -7.65
N MET A 104 23.33 13.21 -8.04
CA MET A 104 22.99 11.79 -8.23
C MET A 104 22.49 11.15 -6.93
N THR A 105 23.03 11.55 -5.78
CA THR A 105 22.54 11.04 -4.48
C THR A 105 21.10 11.45 -4.27
N VAL A 106 20.74 12.72 -4.47
CA VAL A 106 19.35 13.19 -4.37
C VAL A 106 18.43 12.37 -5.25
N VAL A 107 18.76 12.22 -6.53
CA VAL A 107 17.92 11.48 -7.50
C VAL A 107 17.71 10.02 -7.07
N VAL A 108 18.73 9.37 -6.50
CA VAL A 108 18.68 7.93 -6.20
C VAL A 108 18.08 7.63 -4.82
N VAL A 109 18.28 8.52 -3.83
CA VAL A 109 17.88 8.29 -2.43
C VAL A 109 16.50 8.83 -2.09
N PHE A 110 16.00 9.84 -2.82
CA PHE A 110 14.73 10.47 -2.49
C PHE A 110 13.56 9.52 -2.81
N GLU A 111 12.76 9.23 -1.80
CA GLU A 111 11.58 8.37 -1.88
C GLU A 111 10.34 9.12 -1.39
N PRO A 112 9.11 8.61 -1.67
CA PRO A 112 7.86 9.26 -1.23
C PRO A 112 7.75 9.44 0.28
N THR A 113 8.26 8.48 1.05
CA THR A 113 8.16 8.47 2.52
C THR A 113 9.47 8.87 3.19
N VAL A 114 9.35 9.41 4.40
CA VAL A 114 10.48 9.78 5.26
C VAL A 114 11.34 8.56 5.56
N GLY A 115 10.74 7.46 6.03
CA GLY A 115 11.46 6.24 6.37
C GLY A 115 12.25 5.64 5.21
N ALA A 116 11.69 5.63 4.00
CA ALA A 116 12.39 5.11 2.81
C ALA A 116 13.58 6.00 2.41
N THR A 117 13.42 7.32 2.50
CA THR A 117 14.50 8.27 2.22
C THR A 117 15.62 8.16 3.25
N LEU A 118 15.29 8.08 4.55
CA LEU A 118 16.27 7.86 5.63
C LEU A 118 17.02 6.55 5.45
N TYR A 119 16.28 5.46 5.17
CA TYR A 119 16.82 4.15 4.85
C TYR A 119 17.85 4.21 3.71
N LYS A 120 17.49 4.83 2.58
CA LYS A 120 18.39 4.93 1.43
C LYS A 120 19.58 5.85 1.71
N CYS A 121 19.38 7.00 2.35
CA CYS A 121 20.46 7.91 2.73
C CYS A 121 21.50 7.21 3.62
N PHE A 122 21.05 6.53 4.67
CA PHE A 122 21.93 5.82 5.58
C PHE A 122 22.70 4.70 4.87
N ASN A 123 22.01 3.87 4.08
CA ASN A 123 22.64 2.79 3.33
C ASN A 123 23.57 3.31 2.21
N ARG A 124 23.28 4.47 1.63
CA ARG A 124 24.15 5.13 0.65
C ARG A 124 25.48 5.51 1.29
N VAL A 125 25.44 6.20 2.43
CA VAL A 125 26.64 6.63 3.16
C VAL A 125 27.43 5.41 3.64
N LEU A 126 26.77 4.46 4.31
CA LEU A 126 27.43 3.27 4.85
C LEU A 126 28.03 2.39 3.75
N GLY A 127 27.28 2.14 2.67
CA GLY A 127 27.74 1.34 1.53
C GLY A 127 28.93 1.97 0.82
N THR A 128 28.92 3.30 0.61
CA THR A 128 30.05 4.03 0.01
C THR A 128 31.26 4.05 0.95
N PHE A 129 31.06 4.27 2.25
CA PHE A 129 32.15 4.26 3.23
C PHE A 129 32.83 2.88 3.27
N LEU A 130 32.06 1.79 3.40
CA LEU A 130 32.58 0.43 3.45
C LEU A 130 33.32 0.06 2.16
N ALA A 131 32.75 0.45 1.01
CA ALA A 131 33.39 0.25 -0.29
C ALA A 131 34.70 1.04 -0.44
N GLY A 132 34.73 2.30 0.01
CA GLY A 132 35.94 3.12 -0.01
C GLY A 132 37.03 2.55 0.89
N PHE A 133 36.68 2.14 2.11
CA PHE A 133 37.60 1.52 3.05
C PHE A 133 38.21 0.22 2.49
N LEU A 134 37.38 -0.68 1.96
CA LEU A 134 37.87 -1.92 1.35
C LEU A 134 38.68 -1.66 0.06
N ALA A 135 38.31 -0.67 -0.75
CA ALA A 135 39.07 -0.31 -1.93
C ALA A 135 40.48 0.20 -1.60
N VAL A 136 40.62 1.01 -0.54
CA VAL A 136 41.94 1.43 -0.03
C VAL A 136 42.75 0.24 0.46
N GLY A 137 42.13 -0.70 1.18
CA GLY A 137 42.80 -1.92 1.63
C GLY A 137 43.28 -2.79 0.47
N VAL A 138 42.44 -2.98 -0.56
CA VAL A 138 42.80 -3.73 -1.77
C VAL A 138 43.92 -3.03 -2.54
N HIS A 139 43.85 -1.71 -2.71
CA HIS A 139 44.91 -0.94 -3.35
C HIS A 139 46.24 -1.07 -2.59
N TRP A 140 46.20 -0.99 -1.26
CA TRP A 140 47.40 -1.19 -0.43
C TRP A 140 48.01 -2.58 -0.66
N VAL A 141 47.22 -3.65 -0.62
CA VAL A 141 47.71 -5.02 -0.89
C VAL A 141 48.24 -5.16 -2.33
N ALA A 142 47.54 -4.60 -3.30
CA ALA A 142 47.92 -4.68 -4.70
C ALA A 142 49.25 -3.93 -4.96
N SER A 143 49.46 -2.77 -4.34
CA SER A 143 50.70 -2.00 -4.44
C SER A 143 51.93 -2.74 -3.89
N GLN A 144 51.74 -3.62 -2.90
CA GLN A 144 52.83 -4.47 -2.36
C GLN A 144 53.14 -5.68 -3.26
N SER A 145 52.28 -6.00 -4.23
CA SER A 145 52.40 -7.21 -5.06
C SER A 145 53.24 -6.99 -6.34
N GLY A 146 53.64 -5.76 -6.62
CA GLY A 146 54.41 -5.36 -7.82
C GLY A 146 53.55 -5.09 -9.06
N GLU A 147 54.04 -4.23 -9.94
CA GLU A 147 53.28 -3.63 -11.07
C GLU A 147 52.63 -4.65 -12.02
N ARG A 148 53.25 -5.82 -12.22
CA ARG A 148 52.69 -6.86 -13.11
C ARG A 148 51.51 -7.61 -12.49
N VAL A 149 51.46 -7.71 -11.15
CA VAL A 149 50.49 -8.53 -10.41
C VAL A 149 49.36 -7.66 -9.86
N GLU A 150 49.60 -6.37 -9.67
CA GLU A 150 48.62 -5.38 -9.19
C GLU A 150 47.26 -5.43 -9.94
N PRO A 151 47.19 -5.42 -11.28
CA PRO A 151 45.90 -5.47 -11.98
C PRO A 151 45.14 -6.77 -11.73
N PHE A 152 45.85 -7.89 -11.55
CA PHE A 152 45.25 -9.18 -11.26
C PHE A 152 44.69 -9.23 -9.85
N VAL A 153 45.38 -8.65 -8.86
CA VAL A 153 44.91 -8.56 -7.47
C VAL A 153 43.66 -7.68 -7.38
N VAL A 154 43.66 -6.53 -8.05
CA VAL A 154 42.48 -5.64 -8.11
C VAL A 154 41.31 -6.34 -8.81
N GLY A 155 41.56 -6.98 -9.96
CA GLY A 155 40.54 -7.71 -10.71
C GLY A 155 39.92 -8.87 -9.92
N ALA A 156 40.76 -9.69 -9.26
CA ALA A 156 40.30 -10.78 -8.41
C ALA A 156 39.48 -10.28 -7.22
N SER A 157 39.90 -9.16 -6.60
CA SER A 157 39.17 -8.54 -5.49
C SER A 157 37.79 -8.01 -5.92
N VAL A 158 37.71 -7.36 -7.08
CA VAL A 158 36.44 -6.94 -7.69
C VAL A 158 35.53 -8.13 -7.93
N PHE A 159 36.05 -9.20 -8.53
CA PHE A 159 35.27 -10.42 -8.76
C PHE A 159 34.73 -11.02 -7.46
N LEU A 160 35.58 -11.21 -6.45
CA LEU A 160 35.20 -11.84 -5.19
C LEU A 160 34.19 -11.00 -4.40
N LEU A 161 34.46 -9.71 -4.20
CA LEU A 161 33.59 -8.84 -3.40
C LEU A 161 32.27 -8.53 -4.11
N ALA A 162 32.27 -8.37 -5.45
CA ALA A 162 31.02 -8.21 -6.20
C ALA A 162 30.18 -9.49 -6.20
N SER A 163 30.81 -10.66 -6.32
CA SER A 163 30.12 -11.96 -6.24
C SER A 163 29.54 -12.18 -4.84
N ALA A 164 30.31 -11.92 -3.79
CA ALA A 164 29.85 -12.04 -2.40
C ALA A 164 28.70 -11.09 -2.10
N ALA A 165 28.81 -9.82 -2.51
CA ALA A 165 27.74 -8.85 -2.32
C ALA A 165 26.48 -9.22 -3.14
N THR A 166 26.63 -9.70 -4.37
CA THR A 166 25.49 -10.19 -5.19
C THR A 166 24.82 -11.40 -4.55
N PHE A 167 25.61 -12.36 -4.07
CA PHE A 167 25.09 -13.54 -3.38
C PHE A 167 24.35 -13.15 -2.10
N SER A 168 24.87 -12.20 -1.32
CA SER A 168 24.21 -11.71 -0.12
C SER A 168 22.80 -11.17 -0.39
N ARG A 169 22.58 -10.55 -1.56
CA ARG A 169 21.26 -10.03 -1.99
C ARG A 169 20.25 -11.13 -2.33
N LEU A 170 20.69 -12.37 -2.52
CA LEU A 170 19.80 -13.52 -2.71
C LEU A 170 19.23 -14.02 -1.38
N ILE A 171 19.88 -13.69 -0.25
CA ILE A 171 19.44 -14.09 1.08
C ILE A 171 18.28 -13.15 1.50
N PRO A 172 17.05 -13.67 1.75
CA PRO A 172 15.89 -12.82 2.02
C PRO A 172 16.05 -11.86 3.20
N SER A 173 16.73 -12.30 4.27
CA SER A 173 17.00 -11.47 5.46
C SER A 173 17.88 -10.27 5.14
N VAL A 174 18.94 -10.47 4.34
CA VAL A 174 19.84 -9.41 3.89
C VAL A 174 19.13 -8.53 2.86
N LYS A 175 18.42 -9.11 1.90
CA LYS A 175 17.67 -8.37 0.87
C LYS A 175 16.68 -7.38 1.48
N SER A 176 15.90 -7.82 2.47
CA SER A 176 14.90 -6.97 3.11
C SER A 176 15.49 -5.73 3.80
N ARG A 177 16.76 -5.80 4.25
CA ARG A 177 17.40 -4.75 5.05
C ARG A 177 18.51 -3.99 4.34
N PHE A 178 19.21 -4.59 3.39
CA PHE A 178 20.45 -4.04 2.86
C PHE A 178 20.55 -4.13 1.33
N ASP A 179 19.49 -4.47 0.59
CA ASP A 179 19.55 -4.61 -0.88
C ASP A 179 20.12 -3.35 -1.56
N TYR A 180 19.62 -2.17 -1.17
CA TYR A 180 20.14 -0.91 -1.69
C TYR A 180 21.60 -0.66 -1.26
N GLY A 181 21.94 -0.93 0.00
CA GLY A 181 23.31 -0.77 0.51
C GLY A 181 24.32 -1.67 -0.21
N ALA A 182 23.96 -2.93 -0.46
CA ALA A 182 24.77 -3.89 -1.21
C ALA A 182 24.97 -3.45 -2.67
N LEU A 183 23.93 -2.91 -3.32
CA LEU A 183 24.04 -2.31 -4.65
C LEU A 183 25.03 -1.13 -4.68
N ILE A 184 24.90 -0.21 -3.72
CA ILE A 184 25.80 0.94 -3.62
C ILE A 184 27.22 0.51 -3.30
N PHE A 185 27.40 -0.48 -2.43
CA PHE A 185 28.69 -1.07 -2.10
C PHE A 185 29.37 -1.60 -3.36
N MET A 186 28.70 -2.48 -4.12
CA MET A 186 29.25 -3.04 -5.37
C MET A 186 29.62 -1.94 -6.36
N LEU A 187 28.69 -1.02 -6.64
CA LEU A 187 28.92 0.08 -7.57
C LEU A 187 30.11 0.95 -7.14
N THR A 188 30.20 1.28 -5.86
CA THR A 188 31.27 2.14 -5.33
C THR A 188 32.60 1.41 -5.33
N PHE A 189 32.63 0.17 -4.85
CA PHE A 189 33.84 -0.62 -4.75
C PHE A 189 34.42 -0.88 -6.13
N SER A 190 33.62 -1.35 -7.10
CA SER A 190 34.06 -1.56 -8.47
C SER A 190 34.56 -0.26 -9.12
N PHE A 191 33.87 0.86 -8.92
CA PHE A 191 34.30 2.15 -9.46
C PHE A 191 35.64 2.61 -8.86
N VAL A 192 35.78 2.57 -7.54
CA VAL A 192 36.99 3.05 -6.83
C VAL A 192 38.17 2.11 -7.09
N ALA A 193 37.96 0.79 -7.08
CA ALA A 193 39.02 -0.18 -7.37
C ALA A 193 39.56 -0.03 -8.80
N VAL A 194 38.68 0.12 -9.80
CA VAL A 194 39.10 0.28 -11.21
C VAL A 194 39.69 1.67 -11.48
N SER A 195 39.11 2.72 -10.90
CA SER A 195 39.63 4.09 -11.08
C SER A 195 40.94 4.31 -10.32
N GLY A 196 41.10 3.64 -9.19
CA GLY A 196 42.28 3.72 -8.34
C GLY A 196 43.56 3.25 -9.01
N TYR A 197 43.45 2.24 -9.89
CA TYR A 197 44.56 1.80 -10.72
C TYR A 197 45.09 2.88 -11.68
N ARG A 198 44.29 3.91 -12.01
CA ARG A 198 44.68 4.97 -12.96
C ARG A 198 44.97 6.32 -12.32
N VAL A 199 44.68 6.50 -11.03
CA VAL A 199 44.72 7.81 -10.37
C VAL A 199 45.44 7.69 -9.04
N ASP A 200 46.63 8.30 -8.96
CA ASP A 200 47.52 8.25 -7.78
C ASP A 200 46.89 8.84 -6.50
N LYS A 201 45.80 9.62 -6.62
CA LYS A 201 45.13 10.32 -5.53
C LYS A 201 43.82 9.67 -5.08
N LEU A 202 43.85 8.36 -4.83
CA LEU A 202 42.69 7.59 -4.36
C LEU A 202 42.04 8.15 -3.09
N PHE A 203 42.83 8.62 -2.13
CA PHE A 203 42.33 9.13 -0.86
C PHE A 203 41.55 10.45 -1.03
N GLU A 204 42.08 11.40 -1.80
CA GLU A 204 41.37 12.65 -2.13
C GLU A 204 40.05 12.36 -2.86
N LEU A 205 40.09 11.45 -3.84
CA LEU A 205 38.90 11.04 -4.60
C LEU A 205 37.82 10.41 -3.70
N ALA A 206 38.22 9.50 -2.80
CA ALA A 206 37.30 8.86 -1.86
C ALA A 206 36.71 9.86 -0.86
N HIS A 207 37.55 10.76 -0.32
CA HIS A 207 37.13 11.79 0.62
C HIS A 207 36.13 12.77 -0.01
N HIS A 208 36.40 13.28 -1.22
CA HIS A 208 35.46 14.16 -1.93
C HIS A 208 34.13 13.45 -2.25
N ARG A 209 34.17 12.16 -2.59
CA ARG A 209 32.95 11.38 -2.86
C ARG A 209 32.12 11.16 -1.59
N ILE A 210 32.74 10.80 -0.48
CA ILE A 210 32.03 10.58 0.79
C ILE A 210 31.43 11.90 1.30
N SER A 211 32.20 12.99 1.29
CA SER A 211 31.73 14.31 1.74
C SER A 211 30.55 14.84 0.90
N THR A 212 30.62 14.76 -0.42
CA THR A 212 29.51 15.18 -1.32
C THR A 212 28.27 14.31 -1.15
N ILE A 213 28.41 12.99 -0.93
CA ILE A 213 27.29 12.09 -0.63
C ILE A 213 26.65 12.43 0.72
N ILE A 214 27.44 12.72 1.75
CA ILE A 214 26.94 13.12 3.07
C ILE A 214 26.13 14.41 2.93
N ILE A 215 26.67 15.44 2.27
CA ILE A 215 25.98 16.72 2.04
C ILE A 215 24.65 16.49 1.30
N GLY A 216 24.68 15.74 0.19
CA GLY A 216 23.47 15.42 -0.56
C GLY A 216 22.43 14.66 0.27
N SER A 217 22.87 13.69 1.08
CA SER A 217 22.00 12.92 1.97
C SER A 217 21.40 13.80 3.07
N SER A 218 22.20 14.65 3.72
CA SER A 218 21.73 15.60 4.73
C SER A 218 20.68 16.55 4.18
N LEU A 219 20.89 17.10 2.97
CA LEU A 219 19.92 17.96 2.30
C LEU A 219 18.62 17.22 1.97
N CYS A 220 18.70 15.96 1.52
CA CYS A 220 17.52 15.13 1.30
C CYS A 220 16.72 14.91 2.59
N ILE A 221 17.42 14.58 3.68
CA ILE A 221 16.81 14.37 5.00
C ILE A 221 16.13 15.65 5.50
N LEU A 222 16.78 16.81 5.36
CA LEU A 222 16.19 18.09 5.75
C LEU A 222 14.92 18.39 4.96
N VAL A 223 14.94 18.23 3.63
CA VAL A 223 13.78 18.53 2.80
C VAL A 223 12.61 17.57 3.07
N ILE A 224 12.86 16.25 3.17
CA ILE A 224 11.80 15.26 3.38
C ILE A 224 11.14 15.40 4.76
N MET A 225 11.90 15.84 5.77
CA MET A 225 11.43 16.07 7.13
C MET A 225 10.66 17.38 7.28
N LEU A 226 11.13 18.47 6.65
CA LEU A 226 10.55 19.81 6.83
C LEU A 226 9.35 20.08 5.92
N VAL A 227 9.35 19.52 4.70
CA VAL A 227 8.30 19.80 3.71
C VAL A 227 7.27 18.68 3.73
N CYS A 228 6.11 18.92 4.35
CA CYS A 228 4.93 18.03 4.38
C CYS A 228 5.29 16.54 4.58
N PRO A 229 5.87 16.13 5.71
CA PRO A 229 6.41 14.78 5.90
C PRO A 229 5.34 13.71 5.69
N ILE A 230 5.67 12.68 4.90
CA ILE A 230 4.82 11.52 4.65
C ILE A 230 5.47 10.34 5.35
N TRP A 231 4.77 9.78 6.34
CA TRP A 231 5.29 8.71 7.21
C TRP A 231 4.83 7.35 6.72
N SER A 232 5.78 6.46 6.46
CA SER A 232 5.54 5.08 6.07
C SER A 232 4.84 4.29 7.17
N GLY A 233 5.15 4.57 8.44
CA GLY A 233 4.47 3.96 9.58
C GLY A 233 2.97 4.27 9.62
N GLN A 234 2.61 5.54 9.38
CA GLN A 234 1.21 5.96 9.30
C GLN A 234 0.49 5.35 8.09
N GLU A 235 1.18 5.19 6.96
CA GLU A 235 0.62 4.51 5.79
C GLU A 235 0.33 3.03 6.08
N LEU A 236 1.27 2.31 6.70
CA LEU A 236 1.06 0.93 7.14
C LEU A 236 -0.13 0.83 8.10
N HIS A 237 -0.20 1.73 9.08
CA HIS A 237 -1.29 1.76 10.05
C HIS A 237 -2.65 1.92 9.36
N SER A 238 -2.77 2.91 8.48
CA SER A 238 -4.00 3.15 7.71
C SER A 238 -4.34 1.98 6.78
N LEU A 239 -3.33 1.31 6.21
CA LEU A 239 -3.50 0.16 5.34
C LEU A 239 -4.08 -1.02 6.11
N ILE A 240 -3.55 -1.33 7.30
CA ILE A 240 -4.03 -2.43 8.15
C ILE A 240 -5.48 -2.20 8.57
N VAL A 241 -5.82 -1.00 9.06
CA VAL A 241 -7.21 -0.65 9.43
C VAL A 241 -8.16 -0.84 8.24
N ARG A 242 -7.82 -0.26 7.08
CA ARG A 242 -8.63 -0.39 5.86
C ARG A 242 -8.76 -1.83 5.40
N ASN A 243 -7.71 -2.63 5.57
CA ASN A 243 -7.72 -4.05 5.21
C ASN A 243 -8.63 -4.86 6.14
N MET A 244 -8.68 -4.54 7.45
CA MET A 244 -9.65 -5.12 8.38
C MET A 244 -11.08 -4.78 7.98
N ASP A 245 -11.38 -3.51 7.68
CA ASP A 245 -12.72 -3.09 7.26
C ASP A 245 -13.17 -3.82 5.99
N LYS A 246 -12.29 -3.91 4.98
CA LYS A 246 -12.56 -4.64 3.74
C LYS A 246 -12.75 -6.13 3.98
N LEU A 247 -12.00 -6.72 4.91
CA LEU A 247 -12.12 -8.13 5.27
C LEU A 247 -13.48 -8.41 5.93
N ALA A 248 -13.90 -7.55 6.86
CA ALA A 248 -15.21 -7.63 7.52
C ALA A 248 -16.37 -7.45 6.52
N ASP A 249 -16.30 -6.42 5.68
CA ASP A 249 -17.33 -6.15 4.66
C ASP A 249 -17.44 -7.30 3.64
N SER A 250 -16.32 -7.91 3.27
CA SER A 250 -16.30 -9.09 2.40
C SER A 250 -16.93 -10.32 3.06
N LEU A 251 -16.61 -10.61 4.32
CA LEU A 251 -17.16 -11.75 5.05
C LEU A 251 -18.69 -11.63 5.19
N ASP A 252 -19.15 -10.49 5.73
CA ASP A 252 -20.57 -10.22 5.93
C ASP A 252 -21.33 -10.20 4.60
N GLY A 253 -20.76 -9.52 3.60
CA GLY A 253 -21.33 -9.40 2.27
C GLY A 253 -21.51 -10.75 1.57
N CYS A 254 -20.48 -11.60 1.55
CA CYS A 254 -20.53 -12.88 0.84
C CYS A 254 -21.64 -13.78 1.38
N VAL A 255 -21.74 -13.90 2.72
CA VAL A 255 -22.75 -14.76 3.35
C VAL A 255 -24.15 -14.16 3.22
N THR A 256 -24.29 -12.84 3.38
CA THR A 256 -25.56 -12.14 3.20
C THR A 256 -26.08 -12.32 1.78
N GLN A 257 -25.25 -12.06 0.76
CA GLN A 257 -25.65 -12.26 -0.63
C GLN A 257 -26.11 -13.71 -0.86
N TYR A 258 -25.33 -14.68 -0.39
CA TYR A 258 -25.65 -16.09 -0.58
C TYR A 258 -27.03 -16.49 -0.02
N PHE A 259 -27.39 -16.05 1.19
CA PHE A 259 -28.68 -16.41 1.81
C PHE A 259 -29.87 -15.53 1.37
N TYR A 260 -29.63 -14.27 0.96
CA TYR A 260 -30.70 -13.33 0.58
C TYR A 260 -30.96 -13.21 -0.93
N GLN A 261 -30.15 -13.82 -1.80
CA GLN A 261 -30.33 -13.82 -3.26
C GLN A 261 -31.50 -14.74 -3.69
N SER A 262 -32.72 -14.33 -3.29
CA SER A 262 -34.01 -14.87 -3.73
C SER A 262 -34.86 -13.82 -4.48
N GLY A 263 -34.31 -12.66 -4.89
CA GLY A 263 -35.07 -11.63 -5.60
C GLY A 263 -34.23 -10.63 -6.41
N GLU A 264 -34.52 -10.60 -7.72
CA GLU A 264 -34.30 -9.57 -8.75
C GLU A 264 -32.91 -8.96 -9.00
N GLY A 265 -32.47 -9.13 -10.26
CA GLY A 265 -31.26 -8.57 -10.84
C GLY A 265 -31.37 -7.09 -11.23
N THR A 266 -30.25 -6.39 -11.11
CA THR A 266 -30.03 -5.12 -11.83
C THR A 266 -28.54 -4.94 -12.09
N ASN A 267 -28.17 -5.12 -13.36
CA ASN A 267 -26.79 -5.34 -13.84
C ASN A 267 -25.79 -4.17 -13.63
N SER A 268 -26.20 -3.00 -13.11
CA SER A 268 -25.27 -1.88 -12.84
C SER A 268 -24.90 -1.69 -11.37
N LYS A 269 -25.71 -2.20 -10.43
CA LYS A 269 -25.34 -2.26 -9.00
C LYS A 269 -24.46 -3.47 -8.69
N GLU A 270 -24.57 -4.52 -9.50
CA GLU A 270 -23.87 -5.79 -9.33
C GLU A 270 -22.34 -5.66 -9.38
N GLU A 271 -21.77 -4.87 -10.30
CA GLU A 271 -20.31 -4.68 -10.39
C GLU A 271 -19.75 -3.92 -9.17
N ALA A 272 -20.45 -2.91 -8.66
CA ALA A 272 -20.03 -2.17 -7.47
C ALA A 272 -20.15 -3.02 -6.20
N THR A 273 -21.17 -3.87 -6.11
CA THR A 273 -21.32 -4.84 -5.01
C THR A 273 -20.29 -5.96 -5.10
N ASP A 274 -20.01 -6.51 -6.27
CA ASP A 274 -19.00 -7.57 -6.46
C ASP A 274 -17.58 -7.08 -6.11
N ASN A 275 -17.27 -5.83 -6.47
CA ASN A 275 -16.03 -5.19 -6.04
C ASN A 275 -15.92 -5.00 -4.51
N LYS A 276 -17.05 -4.75 -3.82
CA LYS A 276 -17.08 -4.65 -2.36
C LYS A 276 -16.95 -6.04 -1.70
N LEU A 277 -17.63 -7.04 -2.25
CA LEU A 277 -17.58 -8.44 -1.84
C LEU A 277 -16.17 -9.03 -1.96
N GLN A 278 -15.42 -8.61 -2.98
CA GLN A 278 -14.04 -9.05 -3.22
C GLN A 278 -12.98 -8.16 -2.52
N GLY A 279 -13.39 -7.32 -1.56
CA GLY A 279 -12.50 -6.47 -0.76
C GLY A 279 -11.34 -7.22 -0.11
N TYR A 280 -11.55 -8.46 0.33
CA TYR A 280 -10.53 -9.34 0.90
C TYR A 280 -9.32 -9.59 -0.03
N LYS A 281 -9.46 -9.44 -1.37
CA LYS A 281 -8.33 -9.55 -2.31
C LYS A 281 -7.26 -8.46 -2.10
N CYS A 282 -7.66 -7.31 -1.55
CA CYS A 282 -6.71 -6.28 -1.14
C CYS A 282 -5.76 -6.78 -0.03
N VAL A 283 -6.26 -7.64 0.86
CA VAL A 283 -5.50 -8.26 1.95
C VAL A 283 -4.55 -9.33 1.40
N LEU A 284 -4.98 -10.11 0.41
CA LEU A 284 -4.14 -11.13 -0.22
C LEU A 284 -2.94 -10.54 -0.97
N SER A 285 -3.12 -9.36 -1.57
CA SER A 285 -2.08 -8.67 -2.36
C SER A 285 -1.19 -7.71 -1.57
N SER A 286 -1.48 -7.44 -0.29
CA SER A 286 -0.79 -6.41 0.49
C SER A 286 0.55 -6.82 1.10
N LYS A 287 0.89 -8.12 1.14
CA LYS A 287 2.08 -8.63 1.88
C LYS A 287 3.38 -7.87 1.57
N ALA A 288 3.72 -7.70 0.30
CA ALA A 288 4.97 -7.02 -0.08
C ALA A 288 4.96 -5.53 0.32
N SER A 289 3.81 -4.87 0.18
CA SER A 289 3.66 -3.48 0.62
C SER A 289 3.75 -3.35 2.15
N GLU A 290 3.12 -4.24 2.90
CA GLU A 290 3.18 -4.27 4.38
C GLU A 290 4.61 -4.44 4.88
N GLU A 291 5.34 -5.42 4.33
CA GLU A 291 6.74 -5.69 4.69
C GLU A 291 7.65 -4.49 4.40
N SER A 292 7.49 -3.86 3.23
CA SER A 292 8.26 -2.68 2.87
C SER A 292 7.97 -1.49 3.78
N MET A 293 6.68 -1.21 4.06
CA MET A 293 6.30 -0.08 4.90
C MET A 293 6.71 -0.28 6.36
N ALA A 294 6.64 -1.52 6.87
CA ALA A 294 7.10 -1.85 8.22
C ALA A 294 8.61 -1.68 8.36
N ASN A 295 9.38 -2.08 7.34
CA ASN A 295 10.82 -1.85 7.31
C ASN A 295 11.13 -0.35 7.33
N PHE A 296 10.52 0.44 6.43
CA PHE A 296 10.74 1.89 6.37
C PHE A 296 10.27 2.61 7.64
N GLY A 297 9.13 2.23 8.22
CA GLY A 297 8.63 2.79 9.48
C GLY A 297 9.61 2.62 10.66
N SER A 298 10.45 1.58 10.63
CA SER A 298 11.48 1.38 11.67
C SER A 298 12.64 2.38 11.62
N TRP A 299 12.82 3.08 10.50
CA TRP A 299 13.82 4.14 10.33
C TRP A 299 13.29 5.52 10.72
N GLU A 300 11.99 5.65 10.96
CA GLU A 300 11.36 6.94 11.21
C GLU A 300 11.60 7.40 12.66
N PRO A 301 11.87 8.69 12.89
CA PRO A 301 11.75 9.27 14.23
C PRO A 301 10.31 9.18 14.74
N SER A 302 10.15 9.38 16.05
CA SER A 302 8.84 9.49 16.70
C SER A 302 7.98 10.55 16.02
N HIS A 303 6.74 10.22 15.69
CA HIS A 303 5.82 11.13 15.01
C HIS A 303 4.37 10.80 15.36
N GLY A 304 3.52 11.82 15.47
CA GLY A 304 2.10 11.62 15.79
C GLY A 304 1.90 10.84 17.09
N GLN A 305 1.23 9.70 17.00
CA GLN A 305 0.99 8.77 18.12
C GLN A 305 2.01 7.61 18.17
N PHE A 306 2.97 7.58 17.24
CA PHE A 306 3.98 6.54 17.17
C PHE A 306 5.25 6.95 17.89
N ASN A 307 5.55 6.25 18.97
CA ASN A 307 6.80 6.40 19.70
C ASN A 307 8.01 5.90 18.89
N PHE A 308 9.20 6.34 19.28
CA PHE A 308 10.44 5.80 18.73
C PHE A 308 10.51 4.29 18.98
N ARG A 309 10.90 3.51 17.98
CA ARG A 309 10.88 2.02 17.99
C ARG A 309 9.49 1.40 18.22
N HIS A 310 8.46 2.01 17.66
CA HIS A 310 7.12 1.41 17.60
C HIS A 310 7.16 -0.05 17.07
N PRO A 311 6.31 -0.97 17.58
CA PRO A 311 6.35 -2.40 17.26
C PRO A 311 5.80 -2.74 15.84
N TRP A 312 6.42 -2.21 14.79
CA TRP A 312 6.01 -2.41 13.39
C TRP A 312 5.94 -3.88 12.95
N LYS A 313 6.70 -4.77 13.59
CA LYS A 313 6.63 -6.22 13.33
C LYS A 313 5.27 -6.81 13.68
N GLN A 314 4.54 -6.24 14.65
CA GLN A 314 3.21 -6.72 15.02
C GLN A 314 2.17 -6.41 13.94
N TYR A 315 2.33 -5.32 13.19
CA TYR A 315 1.48 -5.05 12.02
C TYR A 315 1.63 -6.15 10.96
N LEU A 316 2.82 -6.73 10.79
CA LEU A 316 3.03 -7.87 9.89
C LEU A 316 2.37 -9.16 10.40
N LYS A 317 2.35 -9.37 11.72
CA LYS A 317 1.65 -10.48 12.37
C LYS A 317 0.14 -10.36 12.17
N ILE A 318 -0.41 -9.16 12.39
CA ILE A 318 -1.81 -8.82 12.11
C ILE A 318 -2.13 -9.05 10.62
N GLY A 319 -1.29 -8.56 9.70
CA GLY A 319 -1.41 -8.81 8.26
C GLY A 319 -1.40 -10.30 7.91
N ALA A 320 -0.59 -11.11 8.59
CA ALA A 320 -0.58 -12.56 8.43
C ALA A 320 -1.87 -13.24 8.88
N SER A 321 -2.40 -12.87 10.05
CA SER A 321 -3.69 -13.37 10.55
C SER A 321 -4.85 -12.96 9.62
N MET A 322 -4.87 -11.70 9.16
CA MET A 322 -5.88 -11.23 8.19
C MET A 322 -5.82 -12.00 6.87
N ARG A 323 -4.62 -12.26 6.33
CA ARG A 323 -4.45 -13.07 5.12
C ARG A 323 -4.94 -14.50 5.32
N SER A 324 -4.69 -15.09 6.49
CA SER A 324 -5.21 -16.41 6.84
C SER A 324 -6.75 -16.45 6.75
N CYS A 325 -7.43 -15.42 7.25
CA CYS A 325 -8.89 -15.27 7.12
C CYS A 325 -9.30 -15.06 5.65
N ALA A 326 -8.59 -14.21 4.92
CA ALA A 326 -8.88 -13.90 3.52
C ALA A 326 -8.80 -15.13 2.60
N TYR A 327 -7.88 -16.08 2.84
CA TYR A 327 -7.84 -17.34 2.11
C TYR A 327 -9.11 -18.18 2.31
N CYS A 328 -9.64 -18.21 3.53
CA CYS A 328 -10.91 -18.90 3.81
C CYS A 328 -12.10 -18.17 3.18
N ILE A 329 -12.09 -16.83 3.13
CA ILE A 329 -13.12 -16.06 2.43
C ILE A 329 -13.07 -16.28 0.91
N GLU A 330 -11.88 -16.43 0.31
CA GLU A 330 -11.78 -16.81 -1.11
C GLU A 330 -12.38 -18.21 -1.35
N ALA A 331 -12.11 -19.17 -0.46
CA ALA A 331 -12.71 -20.50 -0.54
C ALA A 331 -14.24 -20.44 -0.37
N LEU A 332 -14.73 -19.65 0.59
CA LEU A 332 -16.15 -19.39 0.82
C LEU A 332 -16.82 -18.80 -0.43
N ASN A 333 -16.21 -17.77 -1.02
CA ASN A 333 -16.68 -17.11 -2.23
C ASN A 333 -16.68 -18.07 -3.44
N SER A 334 -15.69 -18.96 -3.52
CA SER A 334 -15.65 -20.00 -4.56
C SER A 334 -16.79 -21.01 -4.39
N CYS A 335 -17.08 -21.45 -3.16
CA CYS A 335 -18.22 -22.30 -2.86
C CYS A 335 -19.54 -21.64 -3.28
N ILE A 336 -19.73 -20.37 -2.92
CA ILE A 336 -20.92 -19.57 -3.27
C ILE A 336 -21.12 -19.49 -4.78
N LYS A 337 -20.05 -19.23 -5.55
CA LYS A 337 -20.12 -19.13 -7.03
C LYS A 337 -20.36 -20.46 -7.73
N SER A 338 -19.92 -21.57 -7.13
CA SER A 338 -20.06 -22.92 -7.70
C SER A 338 -21.44 -23.55 -7.48
N GLU A 339 -22.28 -22.93 -6.65
CA GLU A 339 -23.54 -23.54 -6.24
C GLU A 339 -24.67 -23.30 -7.26
N ASN A 340 -25.05 -24.36 -7.96
CA ASN A 340 -26.16 -24.32 -8.93
C ASN A 340 -27.48 -24.90 -8.41
N GLN A 341 -27.49 -25.64 -7.28
CA GLN A 341 -28.71 -26.27 -6.74
C GLN A 341 -28.48 -26.77 -5.29
N ALA A 342 -28.55 -25.89 -4.27
CA ALA A 342 -28.65 -26.36 -2.88
C ALA A 342 -30.10 -26.66 -2.49
N ALA A 343 -30.28 -27.69 -1.67
CA ALA A 343 -31.59 -28.01 -1.10
C ALA A 343 -32.08 -26.85 -0.22
N LYS A 344 -33.17 -26.20 -0.65
CA LYS A 344 -33.79 -25.02 0.00
C LYS A 344 -34.03 -25.22 1.49
N LEU A 345 -34.33 -26.46 1.91
CA LEU A 345 -34.52 -26.85 3.31
C LEU A 345 -33.25 -26.68 4.17
N ILE A 346 -32.09 -27.11 3.67
CA ILE A 346 -30.81 -26.99 4.39
C ILE A 346 -30.38 -25.53 4.45
N LYS A 347 -30.58 -24.79 3.36
CA LYS A 347 -30.30 -23.35 3.29
C LYS A 347 -31.13 -22.57 4.32
N GLN A 348 -32.40 -22.95 4.54
CA GLN A 348 -33.23 -22.38 5.60
C GLN A 348 -32.76 -22.77 7.00
N HIS A 349 -32.43 -24.05 7.22
CA HIS A 349 -31.98 -24.53 8.53
C HIS A 349 -30.66 -23.88 8.97
N LEU A 350 -29.64 -23.87 8.09
CA LEU A 350 -28.30 -23.36 8.42
C LEU A 350 -28.18 -21.85 8.21
N GLY A 351 -29.09 -21.22 7.47
CA GLY A 351 -28.97 -19.82 7.09
C GLY A 351 -28.91 -18.86 8.27
N SER A 352 -29.76 -19.09 9.27
CA SER A 352 -29.77 -18.24 10.48
C SER A 352 -28.45 -18.33 11.26
N GLY A 353 -27.93 -19.55 11.46
CA GLY A 353 -26.65 -19.80 12.12
C GLY A 353 -25.46 -19.23 11.33
N CYS A 354 -25.40 -19.46 10.01
CA CYS A 354 -24.35 -18.93 9.14
C CYS A 354 -24.33 -17.40 9.11
N LEU A 355 -25.50 -16.74 9.00
CA LEU A 355 -25.61 -15.28 9.05
C LEU A 355 -25.18 -14.73 10.40
N LYS A 356 -25.55 -15.40 11.51
CA LYS A 356 -25.14 -14.99 12.85
C LYS A 356 -23.62 -15.09 13.04
N VAL A 357 -23.01 -16.21 12.63
CA VAL A 357 -21.55 -16.39 12.69
C VAL A 357 -20.84 -15.34 11.84
N SER A 358 -21.30 -15.10 10.60
CA SER A 358 -20.70 -14.11 9.70
C SER A 358 -20.76 -12.69 10.27
N SER A 359 -21.92 -12.27 10.77
CA SER A 359 -22.12 -10.94 11.33
C SER A 359 -21.34 -10.74 12.64
N SER A 360 -21.36 -11.71 13.57
CA SER A 360 -20.56 -11.66 14.79
C SER A 360 -19.06 -11.60 14.50
N SER A 361 -18.56 -12.44 13.59
CA SER A 361 -17.15 -12.43 13.14
C SER A 361 -16.75 -11.11 12.51
N SER A 362 -17.59 -10.55 11.63
CA SER A 362 -17.35 -9.26 10.99
C SER A 362 -17.36 -8.10 12.00
N ASN A 363 -18.22 -8.16 13.03
CA ASN A 363 -18.25 -7.18 14.11
C ASN A 363 -16.99 -7.22 14.97
N VAL A 364 -16.45 -8.41 15.27
CA VAL A 364 -15.15 -8.54 15.95
C VAL A 364 -14.05 -7.88 15.12
N ILE A 365 -13.94 -8.18 13.82
CA ILE A 365 -12.94 -7.57 12.95
C ILE A 365 -13.08 -6.03 12.92
N ARG A 366 -14.30 -5.50 12.86
CA ARG A 366 -14.57 -4.06 12.84
C ARG A 366 -14.20 -3.38 14.16
N GLU A 367 -14.45 -4.03 15.30
CA GLU A 367 -14.03 -3.51 16.60
C GLU A 367 -12.49 -3.55 16.76
N LEU A 368 -11.82 -4.57 16.23
CA LEU A 368 -10.36 -4.61 16.15
C LEU A 368 -9.82 -3.49 15.25
N ALA A 369 -10.46 -3.22 14.12
CA ALA A 369 -10.11 -2.11 13.22
C ALA A 369 -10.21 -0.77 13.94
N GLU A 370 -11.29 -0.52 14.67
CA GLU A 370 -11.46 0.69 15.49
C GLU A 370 -10.47 0.77 16.66
N THR A 371 -10.14 -0.36 17.30
CA THR A 371 -9.12 -0.43 18.35
C THR A 371 -7.75 -0.02 17.82
N VAL A 372 -7.34 -0.57 16.66
CA VAL A 372 -6.08 -0.20 16.01
C VAL A 372 -6.12 1.26 15.58
N LYS A 373 -7.16 1.68 14.84
CA LYS A 373 -7.33 3.04 14.31
C LYS A 373 -7.28 4.13 15.38
N THR A 374 -7.89 3.88 16.54
CA THR A 374 -7.92 4.84 17.64
C THR A 374 -6.72 4.71 18.57
N MET A 375 -5.96 3.63 18.47
CA MET A 375 -4.90 3.22 19.41
C MET A 375 -5.37 3.19 20.86
N LYS A 376 -6.62 2.76 21.06
CA LYS A 376 -7.24 2.73 22.38
C LYS A 376 -8.00 1.44 22.60
N LYS A 377 -7.81 0.84 23.78
CA LYS A 377 -8.54 -0.36 24.19
C LYS A 377 -9.91 0.04 24.75
N LYS A 378 -10.99 -0.56 24.22
CA LYS A 378 -12.28 -0.60 24.91
C LYS A 378 -12.27 -1.84 25.81
N SER A 379 -12.15 -1.62 27.11
CA SER A 379 -11.78 -2.69 28.07
C SER A 379 -12.70 -3.91 28.09
N SER A 380 -13.94 -3.81 27.60
CA SER A 380 -14.90 -4.93 27.64
C SER A 380 -15.57 -5.25 26.31
N THR A 381 -15.48 -4.38 25.30
CA THR A 381 -16.26 -4.57 24.06
C THR A 381 -15.70 -5.69 23.19
N THR A 382 -14.38 -5.78 23.06
CA THR A 382 -13.73 -6.82 22.24
C THR A 382 -13.97 -8.22 22.82
N ASP A 383 -13.86 -8.37 24.14
CA ASP A 383 -14.07 -9.64 24.83
C ASP A 383 -15.54 -10.09 24.73
N LEU A 384 -16.50 -9.16 24.89
CA LEU A 384 -17.92 -9.45 24.71
C LEU A 384 -18.23 -9.91 23.28
N LEU A 385 -17.73 -9.22 22.25
CA LEU A 385 -17.94 -9.59 20.86
C LEU A 385 -17.27 -10.94 20.51
N ALA A 386 -16.11 -11.23 21.09
CA ALA A 386 -15.44 -12.51 20.92
C ALA A 386 -16.24 -13.67 21.54
N GLU A 387 -16.83 -13.47 22.72
CA GLU A 387 -17.72 -14.46 23.34
C GLU A 387 -19.04 -14.64 22.57
N GLU A 388 -19.61 -13.56 22.02
CA GLU A 388 -20.77 -13.64 21.13
C GLU A 388 -20.46 -14.45 19.86
N MET A 389 -19.29 -14.24 19.26
CA MET A 389 -18.80 -15.01 18.12
C MET A 389 -18.66 -16.50 18.46
N LYS A 390 -18.04 -16.85 19.59
CA LYS A 390 -17.93 -18.24 20.05
C LYS A 390 -19.29 -18.89 20.28
N SER A 391 -20.21 -18.17 20.91
CA SER A 391 -21.59 -18.63 21.11
C SER A 391 -22.31 -18.89 19.78
N ALA A 392 -22.15 -18.00 18.79
CA ALA A 392 -22.71 -18.18 17.45
C ALA A 392 -22.12 -19.41 16.75
N VAL A 393 -20.80 -19.62 16.84
CA VAL A 393 -20.11 -20.80 16.30
C VAL A 393 -20.64 -22.08 16.94
N GLN A 394 -20.83 -22.10 18.26
CA GLN A 394 -21.39 -23.26 18.97
C GLN A 394 -22.82 -23.55 18.54
N GLY A 395 -23.64 -22.52 18.31
CA GLY A 395 -24.98 -22.65 17.73
C GLY A 395 -24.93 -23.32 16.36
N LEU A 396 -24.11 -22.80 15.43
CA LEU A 396 -23.97 -23.36 14.09
C LEU A 396 -23.43 -24.80 14.10
N GLN A 397 -22.52 -25.14 15.01
CA GLN A 397 -22.04 -26.51 15.20
C GLN A 397 -23.15 -27.46 15.66
N ASN A 398 -24.05 -26.99 16.51
CA ASN A 398 -25.21 -27.79 16.94
C ASN A 398 -26.19 -27.97 15.76
N ASP A 399 -26.43 -26.93 14.97
CA ASP A 399 -27.26 -27.01 13.76
C ASP A 399 -26.68 -27.97 12.72
N LEU A 400 -25.35 -28.04 12.59
CA LEU A 400 -24.68 -29.02 11.74
C LEU A 400 -24.89 -30.46 12.23
N LYS A 401 -24.90 -30.68 13.55
CA LYS A 401 -25.12 -32.01 14.15
C LYS A 401 -26.55 -32.53 13.99
N THR A 402 -27.54 -31.65 13.78
CA THR A 402 -28.94 -32.06 13.57
C THR A 402 -29.26 -32.44 12.13
N ILE A 403 -28.40 -32.09 11.16
CA ILE A 403 -28.58 -32.40 9.73
C ILE A 403 -28.81 -33.90 9.47
N PRO A 404 -28.04 -34.86 10.03
CA PRO A 404 -28.27 -36.28 9.79
C PRO A 404 -29.66 -36.74 10.25
N HIS A 405 -30.21 -36.13 11.31
CA HIS A 405 -31.54 -36.44 11.83
C HIS A 405 -32.66 -35.85 10.95
N LEU A 406 -32.43 -34.69 10.32
CA LEU A 406 -33.36 -34.09 9.36
C LEU A 406 -33.48 -34.90 8.06
N LEU A 407 -32.42 -35.62 7.68
CA LEU A 407 -32.36 -36.47 6.48
C LEU A 407 -32.93 -37.87 6.72
N ASN A 408 -33.10 -38.30 7.97
CA ASN A 408 -33.57 -39.63 8.34
C ASN A 408 -34.72 -39.56 9.38
N PRO A 409 -35.98 -39.40 8.94
CA PRO A 409 -37.13 -39.32 9.86
C PRO A 409 -37.46 -40.64 10.59
N SER A 410 -36.83 -41.76 10.22
CA SER A 410 -37.17 -43.10 10.72
C SER A 410 -36.26 -43.55 11.87
N ALA A 411 -36.47 -43.00 13.06
CA ALA A 411 -36.01 -43.61 14.31
C ALA A 411 -36.79 -43.06 15.52
N ILE A 412 -38.08 -43.40 15.61
CA ILE A 412 -38.79 -43.39 16.91
C ILE A 412 -39.11 -44.86 17.25
N PRO A 413 -38.75 -45.35 18.45
CA PRO A 413 -39.16 -46.67 18.91
C PRO A 413 -40.52 -46.61 19.64
N GLY A 414 -41.53 -47.34 19.17
CA GLY A 414 -42.77 -47.52 19.95
C GLY A 414 -44.04 -48.00 19.22
N ASN A 415 -44.18 -49.33 19.09
CA ASN A 415 -45.38 -50.20 19.11
C ASN A 415 -46.70 -49.89 18.32
N LYS A 416 -47.01 -50.87 17.44
CA LYS A 416 -48.28 -51.58 17.12
C LYS A 416 -49.47 -50.88 16.41
N THR A 417 -49.58 -51.24 15.12
CA THR A 417 -50.76 -51.78 14.40
C THR A 417 -52.04 -50.94 14.24
N LEU A 418 -52.27 -50.41 13.03
CA LEU A 418 -53.42 -50.74 12.16
C LEU A 418 -53.21 -50.14 10.75
N GLU A 419 -53.45 -50.93 9.72
CA GLU A 419 -53.40 -50.51 8.31
C GLU A 419 -54.60 -49.61 7.92
N THR A 420 -54.37 -48.68 6.99
CA THR A 420 -55.06 -48.54 5.66
C THR A 420 -55.25 -47.07 5.25
N ALA A 421 -54.88 -46.79 3.99
CA ALA A 421 -55.37 -45.74 3.06
C ALA A 421 -54.56 -44.43 2.87
N CYS A 422 -53.96 -44.35 1.66
CA CYS A 422 -53.82 -43.21 0.75
C CYS A 422 -53.34 -41.85 1.29
N SER A 423 -52.13 -41.44 0.89
CA SER A 423 -51.96 -40.47 -0.20
C SER A 423 -50.47 -40.17 -0.42
N GLU A 424 -50.10 -40.11 -1.69
CA GLU A 424 -48.78 -39.75 -2.21
C GLU A 424 -48.28 -38.43 -1.61
N ALA A 425 -47.15 -38.49 -0.93
CA ALA A 425 -46.26 -37.35 -0.76
C ALA A 425 -44.85 -37.83 -1.10
N THR A 426 -44.44 -37.61 -2.35
CA THR A 426 -43.05 -37.78 -2.76
C THR A 426 -42.20 -36.77 -1.98
N THR A 427 -41.70 -37.17 -0.82
CA THR A 427 -40.64 -36.43 -0.12
C THR A 427 -39.42 -36.42 -1.03
N PRO A 428 -38.86 -35.25 -1.40
CA PRO A 428 -37.66 -35.22 -2.20
C PRO A 428 -36.53 -35.77 -1.33
N THR A 429 -36.01 -36.94 -1.68
CA THR A 429 -34.78 -37.46 -1.09
C THR A 429 -33.67 -36.48 -1.46
N VAL A 430 -33.30 -35.61 -0.52
CA VAL A 430 -32.18 -34.68 -0.67
C VAL A 430 -30.94 -35.50 -0.97
N THR A 431 -30.36 -35.32 -2.17
CA THR A 431 -29.16 -36.06 -2.53
C THR A 431 -27.98 -35.51 -1.72
N LEU A 432 -27.07 -36.38 -1.29
CA LEU A 432 -25.89 -35.98 -0.51
C LEU A 432 -25.06 -34.89 -1.22
N MET A 433 -25.10 -34.88 -2.56
CA MET A 433 -24.46 -33.89 -3.42
C MET A 433 -25.03 -32.46 -3.27
N GLU A 434 -26.31 -32.31 -2.93
CA GLU A 434 -26.98 -31.02 -2.69
C GLU A 434 -26.72 -30.46 -1.27
N LEU A 435 -26.20 -31.28 -0.36
CA LEU A 435 -25.86 -30.91 1.02
C LEU A 435 -24.44 -30.36 1.16
N VAL A 436 -23.51 -30.90 0.36
CA VAL A 436 -22.08 -30.61 0.45
C VAL A 436 -21.77 -29.10 0.39
N PRO A 437 -22.36 -28.29 -0.52
CA PRO A 437 -22.03 -26.87 -0.60
C PRO A 437 -22.36 -26.08 0.66
N VAL A 438 -23.56 -26.28 1.23
CA VAL A 438 -24.03 -25.54 2.42
C VAL A 438 -23.26 -25.95 3.68
N VAL A 439 -22.97 -27.25 3.84
CA VAL A 439 -22.17 -27.77 4.96
C VAL A 439 -20.72 -27.31 4.86
N THR A 440 -20.16 -27.28 3.64
CA THR A 440 -18.80 -26.76 3.39
C THR A 440 -18.75 -25.27 3.72
N LEU A 441 -19.75 -24.49 3.30
CA LEU A 441 -19.89 -23.08 3.63
C LEU A 441 -19.91 -22.85 5.15
N ALA A 442 -20.74 -23.59 5.89
CA ALA A 442 -20.80 -23.49 7.34
C ALA A 442 -19.48 -23.87 8.03
N SER A 443 -18.81 -24.91 7.53
CA SER A 443 -17.50 -25.35 8.04
C SER A 443 -16.42 -24.29 7.81
N ILE A 444 -16.42 -23.65 6.63
CA ILE A 444 -15.49 -22.54 6.33
C ILE A 444 -15.77 -21.34 7.25
N LEU A 445 -17.02 -21.02 7.58
CA LEU A 445 -17.35 -19.93 8.51
C LEU A 445 -16.87 -20.20 9.94
N ILE A 446 -16.95 -21.45 10.40
CA ILE A 446 -16.39 -21.87 11.69
C ILE A 446 -14.86 -21.69 11.68
N GLU A 447 -14.19 -22.14 10.61
CA GLU A 447 -12.75 -21.98 10.44
C GLU A 447 -12.32 -20.50 10.39
N ILE A 448 -13.08 -19.63 9.70
CA ILE A 448 -12.84 -18.18 9.68
C ILE A 448 -12.89 -17.61 11.09
N SER A 449 -13.91 -18.00 11.87
CA SER A 449 -14.09 -17.54 13.25
C SER A 449 -12.91 -17.95 14.14
N GLY A 450 -12.42 -19.19 13.99
CA GLY A 450 -11.21 -19.64 14.68
C GLY A 450 -9.95 -18.86 14.30
N ARG A 451 -9.80 -18.46 13.03
CA ARG A 451 -8.67 -17.62 12.57
C ARG A 451 -8.76 -16.17 13.06
N ILE A 452 -9.97 -15.67 13.31
CA ILE A 452 -10.18 -14.34 13.90
C ILE A 452 -9.67 -14.30 15.34
N GLU A 453 -9.70 -15.40 16.10
CA GLU A 453 -9.09 -15.44 17.45
C GLU A 453 -7.58 -15.13 17.39
N ALA A 454 -6.86 -15.71 16.42
CA ALA A 454 -5.44 -15.38 16.21
C ALA A 454 -5.21 -13.92 15.74
N LEU A 455 -6.22 -13.28 15.16
CA LEU A 455 -6.20 -11.84 14.84
C LEU A 455 -6.42 -11.00 16.12
N VAL A 456 -7.36 -11.40 16.98
CA VAL A 456 -7.59 -10.78 18.30
C VAL A 456 -6.31 -10.80 19.12
N ASP A 457 -5.65 -11.95 19.23
CA ASP A 457 -4.39 -12.11 19.98
C ASP A 457 -3.28 -11.20 19.45
N ALA A 458 -3.14 -11.10 18.12
CA ALA A 458 -2.13 -10.26 17.50
C ALA A 458 -2.38 -8.75 17.74
N VAL A 459 -3.64 -8.33 17.73
CA VAL A 459 -4.02 -6.94 18.05
C VAL A 459 -3.83 -6.65 19.53
N GLU A 460 -4.13 -7.60 20.41
CA GLU A 460 -3.91 -7.43 21.85
C GLU A 460 -2.41 -7.33 22.19
N GLU A 461 -1.57 -8.13 21.53
CA GLU A 461 -0.11 -8.03 21.67
C GLU A 461 0.42 -6.67 21.17
N LEU A 462 -0.10 -6.17 20.03
CA LEU A 462 0.22 -4.82 19.55
C LEU A 462 -0.20 -3.77 20.58
N ALA A 463 -1.42 -3.86 21.12
CA ALA A 463 -1.93 -2.91 22.10
C ALA A 463 -1.08 -2.86 23.37
N LYS A 464 -0.63 -4.03 23.86
CA LYS A 464 0.29 -4.16 25.00
C LYS A 464 1.65 -3.53 24.72
N LEU A 465 2.25 -3.81 23.56
CA LEU A 465 3.58 -3.30 23.21
C LEU A 465 3.61 -1.82 22.83
N ALA A 466 2.51 -1.30 22.28
CA ALA A 466 2.38 0.09 21.86
C ALA A 466 1.71 0.99 22.92
N ASP A 467 1.42 0.45 24.11
CA ASP A 467 0.80 1.16 25.24
C ASP A 467 -0.49 1.88 24.85
N PHE A 468 -1.43 1.13 24.25
CA PHE A 468 -2.73 1.68 23.84
C PHE A 468 -3.49 2.21 25.07
N GLY A 469 -3.97 3.46 24.97
CA GLY A 469 -4.72 4.09 26.07
C GLY A 469 -6.06 3.39 26.32
N ILE A 470 -6.55 3.41 27.57
CA ILE A 470 -7.88 2.89 27.91
C ILE A 470 -8.92 3.99 27.66
N ASN A 471 -9.95 3.70 26.87
CA ASN A 471 -11.11 4.60 26.73
C ASN A 471 -12.09 4.35 27.90
N ASP A 472 -11.91 5.08 28.99
CA ASP A 472 -12.93 5.18 30.05
C ASP A 472 -13.92 6.29 29.70
N ASP A 473 -15.01 5.94 29.01
CA ASP A 473 -16.16 6.84 28.82
C ASP A 473 -16.80 7.28 30.15
N LYS A 474 -16.42 6.66 31.29
CA LYS A 474 -16.81 7.11 32.65
C LYS A 474 -16.01 8.32 33.17
N SER A 475 -14.82 8.61 32.63
CA SER A 475 -13.96 9.68 33.19
C SER A 475 -14.47 11.10 32.91
N LYS A 476 -15.27 11.28 31.84
CA LYS A 476 -15.90 12.58 31.54
C LYS A 476 -17.06 12.90 32.47
N HIS A 477 -17.80 11.89 32.93
CA HIS A 477 -18.91 12.12 33.87
C HIS A 477 -18.39 12.38 35.28
N SER A 478 -17.40 11.62 35.76
CA SER A 478 -16.78 11.80 37.09
C SER A 478 -16.09 13.15 37.25
N LYS A 479 -15.34 13.64 36.24
CA LYS A 479 -14.72 14.97 36.29
C LYS A 479 -15.73 16.12 36.31
N MET A 480 -16.93 15.92 35.76
CA MET A 480 -17.99 16.93 35.77
C MET A 480 -18.77 16.92 37.10
N THR A 481 -19.00 15.75 37.71
CA THR A 481 -19.59 15.66 39.06
C THR A 481 -18.66 16.21 40.13
N ASP A 482 -17.36 15.91 40.09
CA ASP A 482 -16.39 16.43 41.09
C ASP A 482 -16.27 17.96 41.03
N LYS A 483 -16.29 18.54 39.82
CA LYS A 483 -16.25 20.00 39.65
C LYS A 483 -17.51 20.65 40.22
N THR A 484 -18.68 20.09 39.94
CA THR A 484 -19.98 20.59 40.43
C THR A 484 -20.10 20.48 41.94
N VAL A 485 -19.60 19.39 42.55
CA VAL A 485 -19.58 19.22 44.01
C VAL A 485 -18.56 20.17 44.67
N SER A 486 -17.41 20.41 44.04
CA SER A 486 -16.39 21.34 44.55
C SER A 486 -16.86 22.81 44.52
N ASP A 487 -17.59 23.19 43.47
CA ASP A 487 -18.13 24.54 43.32
C ASP A 487 -19.32 24.77 44.27
N ALA A 488 -20.19 23.78 44.45
CA ALA A 488 -21.28 23.84 45.44
C ALA A 488 -20.75 23.98 46.87
N LYS A 489 -19.64 23.30 47.22
CA LYS A 489 -19.02 23.36 48.55
C LYS A 489 -18.34 24.71 48.81
N LYS A 490 -17.69 25.31 47.81
CA LYS A 490 -17.14 26.67 47.90
C LYS A 490 -18.23 27.73 48.05
N GLN A 491 -19.38 27.54 47.39
CA GLN A 491 -20.49 28.48 47.49
C GLN A 491 -21.14 28.44 48.87
N THR A 492 -21.35 27.25 49.45
CA THR A 492 -21.88 27.10 50.82
C THR A 492 -20.94 27.68 51.88
N GLU A 493 -19.64 27.46 51.73
CA GLU A 493 -18.63 27.98 52.67
C GLU A 493 -18.49 29.51 52.58
N GLY A 494 -18.69 30.10 51.39
CA GLY A 494 -18.75 31.54 51.18
C GLY A 494 -19.97 32.19 51.83
N THR A 495 -21.15 31.57 51.71
CA THR A 495 -22.40 32.08 52.30
C THR A 495 -22.39 31.99 53.83
N MET A 496 -21.80 30.93 54.41
CA MET A 496 -21.67 30.77 55.85
C MET A 496 -20.74 31.82 56.48
N LYS A 497 -19.65 32.19 55.78
CA LYS A 497 -18.73 33.26 56.21
C LYS A 497 -19.33 34.66 56.08
N ALA A 498 -20.28 34.87 55.17
CA ALA A 498 -20.99 36.15 55.04
C ALA A 498 -22.03 36.35 56.16
N LEU A 499 -22.71 35.28 56.57
CA LEU A 499 -23.69 35.30 57.67
C LEU A 499 -23.06 35.46 59.06
N GLN A 500 -21.78 35.14 59.24
CA GLN A 500 -21.02 35.40 60.48
C GLN A 500 -20.49 36.84 60.60
N ARG A 501 -20.67 37.69 59.58
CA ARG A 501 -20.19 39.08 59.54
C ARG A 501 -21.30 40.13 59.65
N VAL A 502 -22.54 39.70 59.83
CA VAL A 502 -23.70 40.52 60.22
C VAL A 502 -24.02 40.16 61.66
#